data_AF-D6WV47-F1
#
_entry.id   AF-D6WV47-F1
#
_cell.length_a   1.000
_cell.length_b   1.000
_cell.length_c   1.000
_cell.angle_alpha   90.00
_cell.angle_beta   90.00
_cell.angle_gamma   90.00
#
_symmetry.space_group_name_H-M   'P 1'
#
loop_
_entity.id
_entity.type
_entity.pdbx_description
1 polymer ?
#
loop_
_entity_poly.entity_id
_entity_poly.type
_entity_poly.pdbx_seq_one_letter_code
_entity_poly.pdbx_strand_id
1 'polypeptide(L)'
;MDRKIKLKSLNPYITCNICKGYLIDATAITECLHTFCKSCLIKHLEANTNCPTCDMVIHHSYPRQYINFDRTMQDIVYKLVPGLQESEIEREQQFYRQRGLPCPKEMLIGEETKEKSPEPDDGNQEELINLCLECAFTNQIKQVFVRVPTRTTVLYLKKFIARKIFKIEDLHSVVVFCNCEEVDERDTMKYIYLSKWKFDDVPLVLKCQQKIKT
;
A
#
# COMPACT_ATOMS: atom_id res chain seq x y z
N MET A 1 16.77 -27.07 -16.09
CA MET A 1 15.76 -28.15 -16.17
C MET A 1 14.47 -27.59 -15.61
N ASP A 2 13.47 -27.32 -16.44
CA ASP A 2 12.19 -26.82 -15.96
C ASP A 2 11.36 -27.96 -15.38
N ARG A 3 11.21 -27.97 -14.06
CA ARG A 3 10.43 -28.97 -13.33
C ARG A 3 8.94 -28.61 -13.44
N LYS A 4 8.20 -29.36 -14.26
CA LYS A 4 6.74 -29.16 -14.42
C LYS A 4 5.98 -29.78 -13.24
N ILE A 5 5.11 -29.00 -12.60
CA ILE A 5 4.26 -29.42 -11.49
C ILE A 5 2.80 -29.45 -11.98
N LYS A 6 2.03 -30.47 -11.59
CA LYS A 6 0.60 -30.54 -11.94
C LYS A 6 -0.19 -29.59 -11.05
N LEU A 7 -0.98 -28.69 -11.64
CA LEU A 7 -1.79 -27.72 -10.86
C LEU A 7 -2.70 -28.40 -9.82
N LYS A 8 -3.24 -29.58 -10.13
CA LYS A 8 -4.08 -30.37 -9.21
C LYS A 8 -3.39 -30.67 -7.86
N SER A 9 -2.07 -30.81 -7.81
CA SER A 9 -1.36 -31.02 -6.54
C SER A 9 -1.27 -29.75 -5.69
N LEU A 10 -1.46 -28.58 -6.30
CA LEU A 10 -1.43 -27.28 -5.62
C LEU A 10 -2.82 -26.85 -5.14
N ASN A 11 -3.89 -27.32 -5.79
CA ASN A 11 -5.29 -26.95 -5.47
C ASN A 11 -5.61 -26.94 -3.96
N PRO A 12 -5.22 -27.94 -3.14
CA PRO A 12 -5.51 -27.93 -1.70
C PRO A 12 -5.01 -26.67 -0.95
N TYR A 13 -4.01 -25.98 -1.48
CA TYR A 13 -3.37 -24.81 -0.88
C TYR A 13 -3.86 -23.47 -1.45
N ILE A 14 -4.57 -23.48 -2.59
CA ILE A 14 -4.96 -22.26 -3.34
C ILE A 14 -6.48 -22.16 -3.57
N THR A 15 -7.26 -23.09 -3.03
CA THR A 15 -8.73 -23.09 -3.13
C THR A 15 -9.39 -22.71 -1.82
N CYS A 16 -10.48 -21.95 -1.90
CA CYS A 16 -11.29 -21.58 -0.76
C CYS A 16 -12.11 -22.76 -0.25
N ASN A 17 -12.05 -23.04 1.07
CA ASN A 17 -12.79 -24.15 1.66
C ASN A 17 -14.32 -23.92 1.72
N ILE A 18 -14.80 -22.68 1.57
CA ILE A 18 -16.23 -22.34 1.57
C ILE A 18 -16.85 -22.56 0.18
N CYS A 19 -16.36 -21.88 -0.85
CA CYS A 19 -16.94 -21.94 -2.20
C CYS A 19 -16.35 -23.04 -3.10
N LYS A 20 -15.27 -23.70 -2.66
CA LYS A 20 -14.51 -24.72 -3.41
C LYS A 20 -13.89 -24.23 -4.73
N GLY A 21 -13.92 -22.92 -5.01
CA GLY A 21 -13.19 -22.28 -6.11
C GLY A 21 -11.79 -21.83 -5.70
N TYR A 22 -11.01 -21.31 -6.65
CA TYR A 22 -9.75 -20.64 -6.35
C TYR A 22 -9.98 -19.38 -5.49
N LEU A 23 -8.98 -19.01 -4.69
CA LEU A 23 -9.04 -17.82 -3.86
C LEU A 23 -9.13 -16.55 -4.73
N ILE A 24 -10.17 -15.74 -4.47
CA ILE A 24 -10.39 -14.41 -5.05
C ILE A 24 -10.51 -13.43 -3.89
N ASP A 25 -9.74 -12.34 -3.94
CA ASP A 25 -9.49 -11.45 -2.81
C ASP A 25 -9.16 -12.24 -1.54
N ALA A 26 -8.08 -13.04 -1.59
CA ALA A 26 -7.63 -13.90 -0.51
C ALA A 26 -7.58 -13.12 0.81
N THR A 27 -8.28 -13.63 1.81
CA THR A 27 -8.46 -13.00 3.12
C THR A 27 -8.19 -14.05 4.19
N ALA A 28 -7.22 -13.77 5.05
CA ALA A 28 -6.78 -14.65 6.11
C ALA A 28 -7.32 -14.19 7.48
N ILE A 29 -7.62 -15.15 8.34
CA ILE A 29 -7.94 -14.91 9.74
C ILE A 29 -6.63 -14.75 10.51
N THR A 30 -6.48 -13.68 11.29
CA THR A 30 -5.23 -13.35 11.99
C THR A 30 -4.78 -14.47 12.95
N GLU A 31 -5.72 -15.05 13.70
CA GLU A 31 -5.40 -15.98 14.79
C GLU A 31 -5.01 -17.40 14.30
N CYS A 32 -5.56 -17.86 13.17
CA CYS A 32 -5.32 -19.23 12.68
C CYS A 32 -4.73 -19.32 11.28
N LEU A 33 -4.54 -18.19 10.60
CA LEU A 33 -3.97 -18.07 9.25
C LEU A 33 -4.67 -18.90 8.16
N HIS A 34 -5.90 -19.35 8.40
CA HIS A 34 -6.72 -19.95 7.34
C HIS A 34 -7.22 -18.88 6.38
N THR A 35 -7.06 -19.13 5.08
CA THR A 35 -7.34 -18.18 4.00
C THR A 35 -8.58 -18.57 3.21
N PHE A 36 -9.42 -17.59 2.88
CA PHE A 36 -10.68 -17.74 2.16
C PHE A 36 -10.86 -16.60 1.16
N CYS A 37 -11.86 -16.68 0.26
CA CYS A 37 -12.24 -15.50 -0.52
C CYS A 37 -12.87 -14.45 0.41
N LYS A 38 -12.59 -13.16 0.18
CA LYS A 38 -13.15 -12.04 0.97
C LYS A 38 -14.67 -12.15 1.12
N SER A 39 -15.37 -12.30 -0.01
CA SER A 39 -16.84 -12.37 -0.04
C SER A 39 -17.38 -13.59 0.72
N CYS A 40 -16.70 -14.74 0.62
CA CYS A 40 -17.08 -15.95 1.34
C CYS A 40 -16.91 -15.81 2.85
N LEU A 41 -15.75 -15.31 3.30
CA LEU A 41 -15.48 -15.16 4.72
C LEU A 41 -16.38 -14.10 5.35
N ILE A 42 -16.54 -12.93 4.71
CA ILE A 42 -17.43 -11.88 5.22
C ILE A 42 -18.86 -12.39 5.38
N LYS A 43 -19.38 -13.11 4.37
CA LYS A 43 -20.72 -13.71 4.43
C LYS A 43 -20.86 -14.73 5.56
N HIS A 44 -19.84 -15.57 5.80
CA HIS A 44 -19.84 -16.51 6.93
C HIS A 44 -19.90 -15.78 8.28
N LEU A 45 -19.16 -14.67 8.39
CA LEU A 45 -19.08 -13.86 9.62
C LEU A 45 -20.31 -13.00 9.89
N GLU A 46 -21.31 -12.98 9.00
CA GLU A 46 -22.62 -12.37 9.28
C GLU A 46 -23.43 -13.20 10.29
N ALA A 47 -23.23 -14.53 10.30
CA ALA A 47 -23.99 -15.46 11.15
C ALA A 47 -23.11 -16.20 12.18
N ASN A 48 -21.80 -16.24 11.98
CA ASN A 48 -20.88 -17.02 12.81
C ASN A 48 -19.67 -16.18 13.25
N THR A 49 -19.02 -16.59 14.34
CA THR A 49 -17.81 -15.93 14.87
C THR A 49 -16.58 -16.84 14.87
N ASN A 50 -16.70 -18.02 14.25
CA ASN A 50 -15.67 -19.06 14.19
C ASN A 50 -15.05 -19.20 12.80
N CYS A 51 -13.86 -19.79 12.77
CA CYS A 51 -13.19 -20.15 11.54
C CYS A 51 -13.91 -21.33 10.84
N PRO A 52 -14.27 -21.22 9.54
CA PRO A 52 -14.92 -22.30 8.79
C PRO A 52 -14.09 -23.60 8.64
N THR A 53 -12.77 -23.54 8.90
CA THR A 53 -11.87 -24.69 8.72
C THR A 53 -11.50 -25.37 10.04
N CYS A 54 -11.19 -24.60 11.08
CA CYS A 54 -10.74 -25.15 12.37
C CYS A 54 -11.69 -24.89 13.54
N ASP A 55 -12.83 -24.24 13.30
CA ASP A 55 -13.87 -23.93 14.29
C ASP A 55 -13.43 -23.05 15.48
N MET A 56 -12.19 -22.56 15.46
CA MET A 56 -11.68 -21.64 16.47
C MET A 56 -12.43 -20.31 16.40
N VAL A 57 -12.83 -19.78 17.57
CA VAL A 57 -13.45 -18.45 17.68
C VAL A 57 -12.43 -17.40 17.25
N ILE A 58 -12.79 -16.61 16.23
CA ILE A 58 -11.95 -15.52 15.71
C ILE A 58 -11.94 -14.37 16.71
N HIS A 59 -13.13 -13.93 17.11
CA HIS A 59 -13.36 -12.94 18.15
C HIS A 59 -14.84 -12.96 18.56
N HIS A 60 -15.15 -12.70 19.83
CA HIS A 60 -16.52 -12.79 20.37
C HIS A 60 -17.50 -11.75 19.79
N SER A 61 -17.09 -10.48 19.68
CA SER A 61 -17.99 -9.39 19.21
C SER A 61 -17.66 -8.82 17.83
N TYR A 62 -16.39 -8.79 17.43
CA TYR A 62 -15.91 -8.11 16.22
C TYR A 62 -15.04 -8.99 15.32
N PRO A 63 -15.49 -10.19 14.89
CA PRO A 63 -14.68 -11.10 14.08
C PRO A 63 -14.17 -10.48 12.77
N ARG A 64 -14.92 -9.51 12.19
CA ARG A 64 -14.54 -8.78 10.97
C ARG A 64 -13.30 -7.88 11.13
N GLN A 65 -12.93 -7.50 12.35
CA GLN A 65 -11.71 -6.71 12.60
C GLN A 65 -10.45 -7.58 12.67
N TYR A 66 -10.61 -8.90 12.75
CA TYR A 66 -9.54 -9.88 12.93
C TYR A 66 -9.31 -10.72 11.65
N ILE A 67 -9.67 -10.14 10.50
CA ILE A 67 -9.38 -10.70 9.18
C ILE A 67 -8.61 -9.66 8.36
N ASN A 68 -7.66 -10.10 7.56
CA ASN A 68 -6.80 -9.24 6.75
C ASN A 68 -6.67 -9.79 5.34
N PHE A 69 -6.50 -8.91 4.36
CA PHE A 69 -6.15 -9.33 3.00
C PHE A 69 -4.79 -9.99 2.98
N ASP A 70 -4.74 -11.17 2.40
CA ASP A 70 -3.53 -11.92 2.15
C ASP A 70 -3.09 -11.70 0.71
N ARG A 71 -2.45 -10.54 0.48
CA ARG A 71 -2.01 -10.11 -0.86
C ARG A 71 -1.04 -11.11 -1.45
N THR A 72 -0.10 -11.61 -0.65
CA THR A 72 0.88 -12.60 -1.07
C THR A 72 0.21 -13.89 -1.54
N MET A 73 -0.75 -14.42 -0.78
CA MET A 73 -1.48 -15.61 -1.23
C MET A 73 -2.32 -15.35 -2.48
N GLN A 74 -2.93 -14.17 -2.61
CA GLN A 74 -3.65 -13.81 -3.82
C GLN A 74 -2.73 -13.77 -5.05
N ASP A 75 -1.54 -13.19 -4.92
CA ASP A 75 -0.54 -13.12 -5.98
C ASP A 75 -0.03 -14.51 -6.36
N ILE A 76 0.19 -15.38 -5.37
CA ILE A 76 0.55 -16.78 -5.59
C ILE A 76 -0.55 -17.46 -6.41
N VAL A 77 -1.82 -17.29 -6.04
CA VAL A 77 -2.95 -17.91 -6.76
C VAL A 77 -3.01 -17.41 -8.21
N TYR A 78 -2.91 -16.10 -8.44
CA TYR A 78 -2.93 -15.53 -9.80
C TYR A 78 -1.73 -15.91 -10.65
N LYS A 79 -0.53 -16.03 -10.06
CA LYS A 79 0.68 -16.48 -10.78
C LYS A 79 0.65 -17.98 -11.09
N LEU A 80 0.02 -18.79 -10.25
CA LEU A 80 -0.03 -20.25 -10.42
C LEU A 80 -1.17 -20.73 -11.33
N VAL A 81 -2.31 -20.03 -11.35
CA VAL A 81 -3.50 -20.43 -12.11
C VAL A 81 -3.61 -19.61 -13.40
N PRO A 82 -3.33 -20.19 -14.58
CA PRO A 82 -3.38 -19.45 -15.84
C PRO A 82 -4.77 -18.91 -16.15
N GLY A 83 -4.86 -17.64 -16.56
CA GLY A 83 -6.12 -17.01 -16.99
C GLY A 83 -7.07 -16.61 -15.84
N LEU A 84 -6.72 -16.89 -14.58
CA LEU A 84 -7.63 -16.65 -13.46
C LEU A 84 -7.84 -15.16 -13.21
N GLN A 85 -6.75 -14.37 -13.23
CA GLN A 85 -6.82 -12.94 -12.97
C GLN A 85 -7.59 -12.21 -14.08
N GLU A 86 -7.28 -12.52 -15.35
CA GLU A 86 -7.96 -11.96 -16.50
C GLU A 86 -9.45 -12.29 -16.48
N SER A 87 -9.80 -13.56 -16.23
CA SER A 87 -11.21 -13.97 -16.15
C SER A 87 -11.98 -13.29 -15.01
N GLU A 88 -11.34 -13.01 -13.87
CA GLU A 88 -11.99 -12.27 -12.78
C GLU A 88 -12.23 -10.80 -13.14
N ILE A 89 -11.24 -10.15 -13.77
CA ILE A 89 -11.37 -8.78 -14.27
C ILE A 89 -12.51 -8.69 -15.29
N GLU A 90 -12.57 -9.61 -16.25
CA GLU A 90 -13.62 -9.67 -17.26
C GLU A 90 -15.01 -9.85 -16.63
N ARG A 91 -15.15 -10.73 -15.62
CA ARG A 91 -16.39 -10.93 -14.87
C ARG A 91 -16.84 -9.65 -14.17
N GLU A 92 -15.92 -8.95 -13.52
CA GLU A 92 -16.20 -7.69 -12.81
C GLU A 92 -16.64 -6.60 -13.80
N GLN A 93 -15.90 -6.41 -14.90
CA GLN A 93 -16.26 -5.45 -15.95
C GLN A 93 -17.63 -5.74 -16.56
N GLN A 94 -17.91 -7.01 -16.86
CA GLN A 94 -19.18 -7.43 -17.43
C GLN A 94 -20.35 -7.12 -16.47
N PHE A 95 -20.18 -7.35 -15.18
CA PHE A 95 -21.18 -7.07 -14.15
C PHE A 95 -21.56 -5.58 -14.09
N TYR A 96 -20.57 -4.69 -14.11
CA TYR A 96 -20.82 -3.23 -14.10
C TYR A 96 -21.42 -2.75 -15.43
N ARG A 97 -20.89 -3.24 -16.56
CA ARG A 97 -21.39 -2.91 -17.90
C ARG A 97 -22.86 -3.28 -18.08
N GLN A 98 -23.26 -4.47 -17.65
CA GLN A 98 -24.66 -4.92 -17.73
C GLN A 98 -25.62 -4.07 -16.89
N ARG A 99 -25.11 -3.35 -15.89
CA ARG A 99 -25.90 -2.49 -15.00
C ARG A 99 -25.82 -1.01 -15.39
N GLY A 100 -25.09 -0.67 -16.45
CA GLY A 100 -24.86 0.72 -16.87
C GLY A 100 -24.11 1.55 -15.82
N LEU A 101 -23.33 0.90 -14.94
CA LEU A 101 -22.55 1.56 -13.90
C LEU A 101 -21.07 1.60 -14.30
N PRO A 102 -20.32 2.66 -13.93
CA PRO A 102 -18.88 2.68 -14.13
C PRO A 102 -18.20 1.64 -13.23
N CYS A 103 -17.21 0.91 -13.77
CA CYS A 103 -16.39 -0.01 -12.98
C CYS A 103 -15.47 0.81 -12.05
N PRO A 104 -15.51 0.60 -10.72
CA PRO A 104 -14.70 1.38 -9.77
C PRO A 104 -13.19 1.29 -10.04
N LYS A 105 -12.70 0.13 -10.51
CA LYS A 105 -11.29 -0.07 -10.84
C LYS A 105 -10.84 0.67 -12.11
N GLU A 106 -11.75 0.91 -13.05
CA GLU A 106 -11.45 1.68 -14.28
C GLU A 106 -11.39 3.18 -14.02
N MET A 107 -12.14 3.68 -13.03
CA MET A 107 -12.06 5.09 -12.61
C MET A 107 -10.69 5.46 -12.04
N LEU A 108 -9.95 4.51 -11.48
CA LEU A 108 -8.57 4.70 -11.00
C LEU A 108 -7.53 4.68 -12.14
N ILE A 109 -7.86 4.06 -13.27
CA ILE A 109 -6.97 3.92 -14.43
C ILE A 109 -7.06 5.14 -15.37
N GLY A 110 -8.09 5.99 -15.20
CA GLY A 110 -8.29 7.22 -15.97
C GLY A 110 -7.19 8.28 -15.82
N GLU A 111 -6.33 8.19 -14.81
CA GLU A 111 -5.18 9.08 -14.61
C GLU A 111 -3.83 8.46 -15.04
N GLU A 112 -3.79 7.17 -15.38
CA GLU A 112 -2.56 6.44 -15.72
C GLU A 112 -2.63 5.77 -17.11
N THR A 113 -3.00 6.52 -18.15
CA THR A 113 -2.81 6.03 -19.52
C THR A 113 -1.46 6.48 -20.07
N LYS A 114 -0.42 5.66 -19.85
CA LYS A 114 0.45 5.07 -20.90
C LYS A 114 1.75 4.50 -20.31
N GLU A 115 1.86 3.18 -20.47
CA GLU A 115 3.10 2.39 -20.52
C GLU A 115 4.06 2.46 -19.32
N LYS A 116 3.95 1.45 -18.43
CA LYS A 116 5.06 0.53 -18.14
C LYS A 116 4.54 -0.77 -17.49
N SER A 117 5.20 -1.85 -17.88
CA SER A 117 5.01 -3.27 -17.55
C SER A 117 4.72 -3.60 -16.08
N PRO A 118 4.01 -4.71 -15.78
CA PRO A 118 3.90 -5.23 -14.43
C PRO A 118 5.24 -5.86 -14.03
N GLU A 119 6.06 -5.10 -13.30
CA GLU A 119 7.17 -5.69 -12.56
C GLU A 119 6.63 -6.51 -11.37
N PRO A 120 7.28 -7.64 -11.01
CA PRO A 120 6.82 -8.50 -9.94
C PRO A 120 6.96 -7.78 -8.60
N ASP A 121 5.82 -7.43 -7.99
CA ASP A 121 5.74 -6.83 -6.67
C ASP A 121 6.22 -7.83 -5.60
N ASP A 122 7.41 -7.59 -5.09
CA ASP A 122 8.06 -8.32 -4.01
C ASP A 122 7.49 -7.83 -2.68
N GLY A 123 6.52 -8.56 -2.12
CA GLY A 123 6.41 -8.97 -0.71
C GLY A 123 6.57 -7.98 0.46
N ASN A 124 6.81 -6.70 0.21
CA ASN A 124 7.07 -5.69 1.23
C ASN A 124 6.96 -4.30 0.59
N GLN A 125 5.77 -3.93 0.08
CA GLN A 125 5.52 -2.56 -0.39
C GLN A 125 5.69 -1.60 0.79
N GLU A 126 6.91 -1.11 0.97
CA GLU A 126 7.26 -0.04 1.86
C GLU A 126 6.33 1.12 1.54
N GLU A 127 5.36 1.41 2.42
CA GLU A 127 4.38 2.48 2.23
C GLU A 127 5.15 3.77 1.87
N LEU A 128 4.95 4.28 0.65
CA LEU A 128 5.67 5.46 0.14
C LEU A 128 4.78 6.70 0.25
N ILE A 129 5.41 7.85 0.45
CA ILE A 129 4.78 9.16 0.46
C ILE A 129 5.49 10.10 -0.52
N ASN A 130 4.71 10.89 -1.26
CA ASN A 130 5.22 11.93 -2.15
C ASN A 130 5.38 13.22 -1.34
N LEU A 131 6.58 13.81 -1.38
CA LEU A 131 6.92 15.06 -0.72
C LEU A 131 7.27 16.11 -1.77
N CYS A 132 6.89 17.36 -1.49
CA CYS A 132 7.43 18.54 -2.16
C CYS A 132 8.35 19.28 -1.18
N LEU A 133 9.64 19.38 -1.51
CA LEU A 133 10.62 20.12 -0.72
C LEU A 133 10.81 21.52 -1.31
N GLU A 134 10.35 22.55 -0.61
CA GLU A 134 10.55 23.94 -1.01
C GLU A 134 11.80 24.49 -0.32
N CYS A 135 12.93 24.44 -1.02
CA CYS A 135 14.21 24.88 -0.47
C CYS A 135 14.49 26.32 -0.87
N ALA A 136 14.66 27.21 0.11
CA ALA A 136 15.08 28.59 -0.14
C ALA A 136 16.60 28.64 -0.36
N PHE A 137 17.05 29.07 -1.54
CA PHE A 137 18.46 29.24 -1.89
C PHE A 137 18.67 30.62 -2.51
N THR A 138 19.47 31.48 -1.85
CA THR A 138 19.96 32.77 -2.39
C THR A 138 18.95 33.51 -3.31
N ASN A 139 17.77 33.84 -2.77
CA ASN A 139 16.65 34.54 -3.43
C ASN A 139 15.84 33.76 -4.49
N GLN A 140 16.00 32.45 -4.60
CA GLN A 140 15.15 31.57 -5.42
C GLN A 140 14.60 30.41 -4.58
N ILE A 141 13.34 30.04 -4.82
CA ILE A 141 12.74 28.84 -4.23
C ILE A 141 12.92 27.71 -5.22
N LYS A 142 13.63 26.66 -4.81
CA LYS A 142 13.77 25.43 -5.58
C LYS A 142 12.82 24.38 -5.00
N GLN A 143 11.81 24.00 -5.79
CA GLN A 143 10.93 22.89 -5.46
C GLN A 143 11.54 21.57 -5.95
N VAL A 144 11.63 20.60 -5.04
CA VAL A 144 12.14 19.25 -5.35
C VAL A 144 11.11 18.23 -4.91
N PHE A 145 10.58 17.47 -5.87
CA PHE A 145 9.64 16.39 -5.59
C PHE A 145 10.40 15.09 -5.33
N VAL A 146 10.13 14.45 -4.20
CA VAL A 146 10.76 13.18 -3.83
C VAL A 146 9.70 12.20 -3.35
N ARG A 147 9.87 10.92 -3.69
CA ARG A 147 9.09 9.82 -3.14
C ARG A 147 9.96 9.08 -2.15
N VAL A 148 9.51 8.96 -0.91
CA VAL A 148 10.27 8.33 0.18
C VAL A 148 9.38 7.38 0.97
N PRO A 149 9.95 6.40 1.67
CA PRO A 149 9.22 5.62 2.66
C PRO A 149 8.56 6.47 3.75
N THR A 150 7.36 6.09 4.19
CA THR A 150 6.66 6.78 5.29
C THR A 150 7.43 6.72 6.61
N ARG A 151 8.30 5.70 6.77
CA ARG A 151 9.21 5.51 7.90
C ARG A 151 10.47 6.40 7.86
N THR A 152 10.74 7.11 6.75
CA THR A 152 11.87 8.03 6.66
C THR A 152 11.72 9.14 7.70
N THR A 153 12.77 9.39 8.47
CA THR A 153 12.78 10.48 9.47
C THR A 153 13.29 11.80 8.88
N VAL A 154 12.96 12.90 9.54
CA VAL A 154 13.47 14.24 9.20
C VAL A 154 15.01 14.27 9.19
N LEU A 155 15.69 13.52 10.07
CA LEU A 155 17.16 13.41 10.05
C LEU A 155 17.70 12.93 8.68
N TYR A 156 17.10 11.90 8.10
CA TYR A 156 17.51 11.38 6.79
C TYR A 156 17.13 12.35 5.66
N LEU A 157 16.01 13.05 5.80
CA LEU A 157 15.62 14.10 4.87
C LEU A 157 16.61 15.28 4.91
N LYS A 158 17.02 15.74 6.11
CA LYS A 158 18.07 16.75 6.30
C LYS A 158 19.40 16.33 5.68
N LYS A 159 19.82 15.06 5.84
CA LYS A 159 20.99 14.47 5.15
C LYS A 159 20.91 14.62 3.64
N PHE A 160 19.75 14.29 3.07
CA PHE A 160 19.51 14.41 1.64
C PHE A 160 19.57 15.87 1.17
N ILE A 161 18.84 16.77 1.85
CA ILE A 161 18.79 18.20 1.52
C ILE A 161 20.19 18.82 1.60
N ALA A 162 20.92 18.59 2.70
CA ALA A 162 22.28 19.11 2.89
C ALA A 162 23.20 18.70 1.74
N ARG A 163 23.24 17.42 1.39
CA ARG A 163 24.19 16.89 0.40
C ARG A 163 23.79 17.13 -1.04
N LYS A 164 22.51 16.96 -1.37
CA LYS A 164 22.02 16.98 -2.76
C LYS A 164 21.48 18.33 -3.19
N ILE A 165 20.94 19.12 -2.27
CA ILE A 165 20.33 20.41 -2.58
C ILE A 165 21.29 21.55 -2.25
N PHE A 166 21.70 21.69 -0.99
CA PHE A 166 22.55 22.80 -0.55
C PHE A 166 24.05 22.56 -0.77
N LYS A 167 24.48 21.31 -1.00
CA LYS A 167 25.88 20.91 -1.17
C LYS A 167 26.77 21.32 0.02
N ILE A 168 26.25 21.13 1.23
CA ILE A 168 26.91 21.45 2.50
C ILE A 168 27.13 20.18 3.33
N GLU A 169 28.16 20.19 4.17
CA GLU A 169 28.46 19.06 5.06
C GLU A 169 27.74 19.15 6.41
N ASP A 170 27.46 20.37 6.89
CA ASP A 170 26.84 20.59 8.19
C ASP A 170 25.31 20.41 8.15
N LEU A 171 24.83 19.32 8.74
CA LEU A 171 23.41 18.98 8.79
C LEU A 171 22.61 19.86 9.75
N HIS A 172 23.25 20.35 10.81
CA HIS A 172 22.58 21.21 11.80
C HIS A 172 22.23 22.58 11.23
N SER A 173 22.86 22.95 10.12
CA SER A 173 22.49 24.13 9.37
C SER A 173 21.19 23.96 8.57
N VAL A 174 20.65 22.75 8.40
CA VAL A 174 19.38 22.52 7.69
C VAL A 174 18.21 22.47 8.65
N VAL A 175 17.22 23.34 8.41
CA VAL A 175 15.96 23.38 9.15
C VAL A 175 14.82 23.02 8.20
N VAL A 176 13.91 22.17 8.67
CA VAL A 176 12.75 21.70 7.91
C VAL A 176 11.49 22.12 8.67
N PHE A 177 10.56 22.72 7.94
CA PHE A 177 9.30 23.23 8.44
C PHE A 177 8.12 22.56 7.75
N CYS A 178 7.07 22.29 8.50
CA CYS A 178 5.76 21.88 7.99
C CYS A 178 4.73 22.86 8.59
N ASN A 179 3.90 23.50 7.75
CA ASN A 179 2.91 24.48 8.20
C ASN A 179 3.48 25.57 9.13
N CYS A 180 4.66 26.10 8.79
CA CYS A 180 5.40 27.13 9.53
C CYS A 180 5.95 26.71 10.90
N GLU A 181 5.89 25.43 11.25
CA GLU A 181 6.49 24.89 12.47
C GLU A 181 7.74 24.05 12.16
N GLU A 182 8.81 24.22 12.94
CA GLU A 182 10.00 23.36 12.85
C GLU A 182 9.64 21.93 13.26
N VAL A 183 10.14 20.96 12.50
CA VAL A 183 9.85 19.54 12.71
C VAL A 183 11.04 18.85 13.39
N ASP A 184 10.78 17.95 14.34
CA ASP A 184 11.85 17.26 15.08
C ASP A 184 12.59 16.25 14.20
N GLU A 185 13.88 16.06 14.42
CA GLU A 185 14.72 15.16 13.62
C GLU A 185 14.31 13.68 13.72
N ARG A 186 13.61 13.31 14.80
CA ARG A 186 13.09 11.96 15.06
C ARG A 186 11.73 11.73 14.42
N ASP A 187 11.02 12.78 14.01
CA ASP A 187 9.71 12.65 13.39
C ASP A 187 9.80 11.90 12.06
N THR A 188 8.85 11.00 11.83
CA THR A 188 8.71 10.25 10.58
C THR A 188 7.80 10.99 9.60
N MET A 189 7.97 10.76 8.30
CA MET A 189 7.06 11.35 7.30
C MET A 189 5.61 10.95 7.53
N LYS A 190 5.34 9.73 8.02
CA LYS A 190 4.00 9.29 8.43
C LYS A 190 3.41 10.15 9.54
N TYR A 191 4.20 10.37 10.60
CA TYR A 191 3.76 11.17 11.73
C TYR A 191 3.47 12.60 11.34
N ILE A 192 4.36 13.22 10.55
CA ILE A 192 4.18 14.60 10.06
C ILE A 192 2.93 14.70 9.20
N TYR A 193 2.73 13.76 8.27
CA TYR A 193 1.53 13.73 7.45
C TYR A 193 0.26 13.64 8.29
N LEU A 194 0.20 12.67 9.22
CA LEU A 194 -0.99 12.45 10.03
C LEU A 194 -1.29 13.58 11.02
N SER A 195 -0.26 14.19 11.60
CA SER A 195 -0.40 15.22 12.64
C SER A 195 -0.55 16.63 12.08
N LYS A 196 0.05 16.92 10.91
CA LYS A 196 0.15 18.29 10.37
C LYS A 196 -0.41 18.48 8.96
N TRP A 197 -0.69 17.43 8.19
CA TRP A 197 -1.04 17.57 6.75
C TRP A 197 -2.24 16.73 6.28
N LYS A 198 -2.84 15.92 7.17
CA LYS A 198 -3.88 14.94 6.80
C LYS A 198 -5.09 15.54 6.08
N PHE A 199 -5.38 16.82 6.32
CA PHE A 199 -6.52 17.54 5.77
C PHE A 199 -6.15 18.53 4.66
N ASP A 200 -4.87 18.57 4.29
CA ASP A 200 -4.34 19.42 3.22
C ASP A 200 -4.17 18.62 1.92
N ASP A 201 -4.04 19.34 0.79
CA ASP A 201 -3.85 18.74 -0.52
C ASP A 201 -2.47 18.03 -0.61
N VAL A 202 -2.44 16.89 -1.29
CA VAL A 202 -1.18 16.20 -1.61
C VAL A 202 -0.43 16.92 -2.75
N PRO A 203 0.91 16.88 -2.81
CA PRO A 203 1.84 16.18 -1.91
C PRO A 203 2.12 16.92 -0.59
N LEU A 204 2.66 16.20 0.41
CA LEU A 204 3.13 16.81 1.67
C LEU A 204 4.24 17.83 1.38
N VAL A 205 3.97 19.12 1.65
CA VAL A 205 4.93 20.20 1.37
C VAL A 205 5.78 20.51 2.62
N LEU A 206 7.09 20.41 2.48
CA LEU A 206 8.07 20.73 3.53
C LEU A 206 8.97 21.88 3.08
N LYS A 207 9.01 22.95 3.87
CA LYS A 207 9.87 24.12 3.60
C LYS A 207 11.23 23.89 4.24
N CYS A 208 12.29 24.10 3.48
CA CYS A 208 13.66 23.83 3.91
C CYS A 208 14.48 25.11 3.85
N GLN A 209 15.22 25.42 4.90
CA GLN A 209 16.06 26.61 5.00
C GLN A 209 17.44 26.25 5.56
N GLN A 210 18.46 26.97 5.09
CA GLN A 210 19.80 26.89 5.64
C GLN A 210 20.00 28.01 6.69
N LYS A 211 20.31 27.64 7.94
CA LYS A 211 20.81 28.55 8.98
C LYS A 211 22.19 29.05 8.54
N ILE A 212 22.30 30.35 8.29
CA ILE A 212 23.58 31.02 8.09
C ILE A 212 24.21 31.17 9.48
N LYS A 213 25.39 30.57 9.69
CA LYS A 213 26.19 30.85 10.89
C LYS A 213 26.71 32.27 10.78
N THR A 214 26.12 33.21 11.52
CA THR A 214 26.73 34.50 11.85
C THR A 214 27.83 34.33 12.88
#